data_AF-A0A524GKE8-F1
#
_entry.id   AF-A0A524GKE8-F1
#
_cell.length_a   1.000
_cell.length_b   1.000
_cell.length_c   1.000
_cell.angle_alpha   90.00
_cell.angle_beta   90.00
_cell.angle_gamma   90.00
#
_symmetry.space_group_name_H-M   'P 1'
#
loop_
_entity.id
_entity.type
_entity.pdbx_description
1 polymer ?
#
loop_
_entity_poly.entity_id
_entity_poly.type
_entity_poly.pdbx_seq_one_letter_code
_entity_poly.pdbx_strand_id
1 'polypeptide(L)'
;MKIIRFLSEDQREFYGVFDPKMPDISRIIEGNIFDDIRVTGKREKVKEVLSPIVPVNILCLGLNYGEHAEETNVTAPESPVLFLKGTNSIVGPGSPIVLPGVAPHEVDYEAELA
;
A
#
# COMPACT_ATOMS: atom_id res chain seq x y z
N MET A 1 -12.67 -2.74 10.31
CA MET A 1 -12.33 -3.98 9.57
C MET A 1 -11.01 -3.74 8.86
N LYS A 2 -10.09 -4.71 8.83
CA LYS A 2 -8.85 -4.59 8.05
C LYS A 2 -8.99 -5.43 6.78
N ILE A 3 -8.96 -4.78 5.61
CA ILE A 3 -9.11 -5.44 4.31
C ILE A 3 -7.71 -5.69 3.75
N ILE A 4 -7.50 -6.90 3.21
CA ILE A 4 -6.29 -7.25 2.48
C ILE A 4 -6.65 -7.79 1.10
N ARG A 5 -5.74 -7.61 0.16
CA ARG A 5 -5.72 -8.33 -1.11
C ARG A 5 -4.58 -9.34 -1.03
N PHE A 6 -4.79 -10.58 -1.44
CA PHE A 6 -3.79 -11.63 -1.27
C PHE A 6 -3.87 -12.71 -2.35
N LEU A 7 -2.75 -13.41 -2.55
CA LEU A 7 -2.70 -14.66 -3.29
C LEU A 7 -2.87 -15.84 -2.34
N SER A 8 -3.65 -16.83 -2.76
CA SER A 8 -3.75 -18.14 -2.13
C SER A 8 -2.60 -19.08 -2.54
N GLU A 9 -2.55 -20.25 -1.91
CA GLU A 9 -1.59 -21.32 -2.25
C GLU A 9 -1.64 -21.69 -3.74
N ASP A 10 -2.84 -21.72 -4.32
CA ASP A 10 -3.10 -22.02 -5.73
C ASP A 10 -3.07 -20.79 -6.67
N GLN A 11 -2.46 -19.68 -6.23
CA GLN A 11 -2.22 -18.47 -7.04
C GLN A 11 -3.49 -17.75 -7.51
N ARG A 12 -4.60 -17.92 -6.79
CA ARG A 12 -5.81 -17.12 -7.00
C ARG A 12 -5.77 -15.87 -6.13
N GLU A 13 -6.26 -14.77 -6.67
CA GLU A 13 -6.32 -13.50 -5.98
C GLU A 13 -7.66 -13.33 -5.28
N PHE A 14 -7.62 -12.86 -4.03
CA PHE A 14 -8.81 -12.62 -3.22
C PHE A 14 -8.70 -11.30 -2.46
N TYR A 15 -9.86 -10.72 -2.16
CA TYR A 15 -10.02 -9.80 -1.05
C TYR A 15 -10.46 -10.55 0.19
N GLY A 16 -10.00 -10.11 1.36
CA GLY A 16 -10.40 -10.72 2.62
C GLY A 16 -10.22 -9.85 3.85
N VAL A 17 -10.78 -10.31 4.96
CA VAL A 17 -10.63 -9.67 6.27
C VAL A 17 -9.39 -10.21 6.97
N PHE A 18 -8.44 -9.34 7.28
CA PHE A 18 -7.24 -9.67 8.04
C PHE A 18 -7.54 -9.75 9.54
N ASP A 19 -7.11 -10.85 10.17
CA ASP A 19 -7.11 -11.04 11.62
C ASP A 19 -5.66 -11.20 12.10
N PRO A 20 -5.12 -10.28 12.92
CA PRO A 20 -3.75 -10.38 13.42
C PRO A 20 -3.51 -11.63 14.29
N LYS A 21 -4.57 -12.26 14.83
CA LYS A 21 -4.45 -13.52 15.58
C LYS A 21 -4.33 -14.75 14.66
N MET A 22 -4.73 -14.61 13.39
CA MET A 22 -4.70 -15.66 12.37
C MET A 22 -4.23 -15.07 11.03
N PRO A 23 -2.99 -14.56 10.93
CA PRO A 23 -2.53 -13.82 9.75
C PRO A 23 -2.52 -14.66 8.47
N ASP A 24 -2.37 -15.98 8.60
CA ASP A 24 -2.25 -16.91 7.48
C ASP A 24 -3.61 -17.37 6.91
N ILE A 25 -4.74 -16.91 7.48
CA ILE A 25 -6.09 -17.28 7.04
C ILE A 25 -6.96 -16.03 6.98
N SER A 26 -7.65 -15.83 5.86
CA SER A 26 -8.57 -14.72 5.70
C SER A 26 -9.98 -15.19 5.34
N ARG A 27 -10.99 -14.48 5.84
CA ARG A 27 -12.39 -14.65 5.36
C ARG A 27 -12.55 -13.89 4.05
N ILE A 28 -13.01 -14.59 3.02
CA ILE A 28 -13.13 -14.03 1.67
C ILE A 28 -14.21 -12.94 1.65
N ILE A 29 -13.88 -11.82 1.02
CA ILE A 29 -14.80 -10.75 0.65
C ILE A 29 -15.20 -10.94 -0.82
N GLU A 30 -16.51 -10.93 -1.07
CA GLU A 30 -17.09 -10.84 -2.41
C GLU A 30 -17.69 -9.43 -2.61
N GLY A 31 -17.80 -8.98 -3.86
CA GLY A 31 -18.33 -7.65 -4.22
C GLY A 31 -17.26 -6.57 -4.41
N ASN A 32 -17.67 -5.31 -4.44
CA ASN A 32 -16.78 -4.16 -4.61
C ASN A 32 -16.35 -3.63 -3.23
N ILE A 33 -15.04 -3.58 -2.98
CA ILE A 33 -14.49 -3.11 -1.70
C ILE A 33 -14.75 -1.63 -1.37
N PHE A 34 -15.24 -0.84 -2.32
CA PHE A 34 -15.57 0.57 -2.12
C PHE A 34 -17.05 0.82 -1.85
N ASP A 35 -17.95 -0.05 -2.33
CA ASP A 35 -19.40 0.23 -2.35
C ASP A 35 -20.26 -0.92 -1.80
N ASP A 36 -19.94 -2.17 -2.11
CA ASP A 36 -20.77 -3.35 -1.80
C ASP A 36 -19.89 -4.51 -1.29
N ILE A 37 -19.48 -4.41 -0.03
CA ILE A 37 -18.65 -5.42 0.63
C ILE A 37 -19.53 -6.52 1.22
N ARG A 38 -19.31 -7.76 0.78
CA ARG A 38 -19.88 -8.96 1.41
C ARG A 38 -18.80 -9.86 1.97
N VAL A 39 -18.64 -9.85 3.30
CA VAL A 39 -17.80 -10.83 4.00
C VAL A 39 -18.51 -12.19 3.98
N THR A 40 -17.90 -13.16 3.33
CA THR A 40 -18.45 -14.52 3.23
C THR A 40 -18.07 -15.38 4.44
N GLY A 41 -18.71 -16.55 4.56
CA GLY A 41 -18.29 -17.60 5.50
C GLY A 41 -17.07 -18.41 5.01
N LYS A 42 -16.66 -18.24 3.74
CA LYS A 42 -15.53 -18.97 3.15
C LYS A 42 -14.23 -18.40 3.72
N ARG A 43 -13.26 -19.28 3.93
CA ARG A 43 -11.92 -18.94 4.40
C ARG A 43 -10.91 -19.46 3.40
N GLU A 44 -9.84 -18.72 3.20
CA GLU A 44 -8.72 -19.13 2.37
C GLU A 44 -7.39 -18.80 3.04
N LYS A 45 -6.36 -19.60 2.73
CA LYS A 45 -5.02 -19.34 3.24
C LYS A 45 -4.39 -18.15 2.51
N VAL A 46 -3.70 -17.32 3.27
CA VAL A 46 -2.93 -16.20 2.76
C VAL A 46 -1.51 -16.68 2.49
N LYS A 47 -1.15 -16.84 1.20
CA LYS A 47 0.23 -17.16 0.81
C LYS A 47 1.08 -15.90 0.71
N GLU A 48 0.54 -14.86 0.08
CA GLU A 48 1.24 -13.59 -0.13
C GLU A 48 0.24 -12.44 -0.04
N VAL A 49 0.57 -11.43 0.76
CA VAL A 49 -0.23 -10.20 0.83
C VAL A 49 0.22 -9.27 -0.30
N LEU A 50 -0.74 -8.81 -1.10
CA LEU A 50 -0.52 -7.88 -2.19
C LEU A 50 -0.73 -6.44 -1.70
N SER A 51 -0.49 -5.46 -2.56
CA SER A 51 -1.02 -4.11 -2.33
C SER A 51 -2.54 -4.19 -2.11
N PRO A 52 -3.12 -3.47 -1.14
CA PRO A 52 -4.54 -3.61 -0.82
C PRO A 52 -5.46 -3.14 -1.95
N ILE A 53 -4.99 -2.30 -2.89
CA ILE A 53 -5.79 -1.80 -4.01
C ILE A 53 -4.96 -1.74 -5.30
N VAL A 54 -5.65 -1.68 -6.45
CA VAL A 54 -5.03 -1.39 -7.76
C VAL A 54 -5.45 0.04 -8.14
N PRO A 55 -4.73 1.07 -7.68
CA PRO A 55 -5.15 2.44 -7.91
C PRO A 55 -4.92 2.85 -9.37
N VAL A 56 -5.73 3.79 -9.85
CA VAL A 56 -5.57 4.38 -11.18
C VAL A 56 -4.46 5.44 -11.18
N ASN A 57 -4.32 6.19 -10.08
CA ASN A 57 -3.29 7.20 -9.86
C ASN A 57 -2.84 7.18 -8.40
N ILE A 58 -1.61 7.61 -8.13
CA ILE A 58 -1.09 7.85 -6.77
C ILE A 58 -0.73 9.33 -6.67
N LEU A 59 -1.54 10.07 -5.92
CA LEU A 59 -1.32 11.48 -5.62
C LEU A 59 -0.59 11.59 -4.28
N CYS A 60 0.51 12.34 -4.24
CA CYS A 60 1.35 12.50 -3.06
C CYS A 60 1.49 13.99 -2.70
N LEU A 61 1.67 14.28 -1.41
CA LEU A 61 1.85 15.62 -0.89
C LEU A 61 3.26 15.79 -0.33
N GLY A 62 4.07 16.61 -0.99
CA GLY A 62 5.41 16.95 -0.52
C GLY A 62 5.36 17.97 0.61
N LEU A 63 6.34 17.89 1.52
CA LEU A 63 6.56 18.85 2.61
C LEU A 63 5.33 19.08 3.50
N ASN A 64 4.52 18.03 3.73
CA ASN A 64 3.29 18.11 4.53
C ASN A 64 3.53 17.92 6.05
N TYR A 65 4.79 17.83 6.48
CA TYR A 65 5.22 17.76 7.87
C TYR A 65 6.20 18.91 8.14
N GLY A 66 5.88 19.79 9.10
CA GLY A 66 6.66 21.02 9.35
C GLY A 66 8.12 20.74 9.72
N GLU A 67 8.37 19.76 10.60
CA GLU A 67 9.72 19.35 11.00
C GLU A 67 10.53 18.83 9.81
N HIS A 68 9.91 18.11 8.88
CA HIS A 68 10.59 17.59 7.69
C HIS A 68 10.97 18.69 6.69
N ALA A 69 10.19 19.78 6.62
CA ALA A 69 10.58 20.96 5.84
C ALA A 69 11.82 21.65 6.43
N GLU A 70 11.95 21.69 7.76
CA GLU A 70 13.12 22.25 8.43
C GLU A 70 14.39 21.41 8.21
N GLU A 71 14.27 20.07 8.22
CA GLU A 71 15.39 19.14 7.96
C GLU A 71 16.06 19.36 6.60
N THR A 72 15.26 19.72 5.60
CA THR A 72 15.73 19.93 4.22
C THR A 72 16.20 21.36 3.94
N ASN A 73 16.18 22.25 4.94
CA ASN A 73 16.39 23.71 4.80
C ASN A 73 15.48 24.35 3.73
N VAL A 74 14.31 23.76 3.48
CA VAL A 74 13.34 24.29 2.52
C VAL A 74 12.32 25.13 3.26
N THR A 75 12.05 26.35 2.80
CA THR A 75 10.97 27.16 3.35
C THR A 75 9.63 26.43 3.15
N ALA A 76 8.85 26.28 4.23
CA ALA A 76 7.54 25.66 4.15
C ALA A 76 6.71 26.32 3.02
N PRO A 77 6.12 25.53 2.11
CA PRO A 77 5.43 26.10 0.96
C PRO A 77 4.13 26.79 1.39
N GLU A 78 3.79 27.91 0.75
CA GLU A 78 2.53 28.65 1.02
C GLU A 78 1.28 27.89 0.54
N SER A 79 1.46 26.81 -0.23
CA SER A 79 0.39 25.98 -0.76
C SER A 79 0.85 24.52 -0.88
N PRO A 80 -0.07 23.53 -0.83
CA PRO A 80 0.30 22.13 -0.93
C PRO A 80 1.07 21.80 -2.22
N VAL A 81 2.19 21.10 -2.09
CA VAL A 81 2.98 20.63 -3.22
C VAL A 81 2.50 19.24 -3.61
N LEU A 82 1.75 19.15 -4.71
CA LEU A 82 1.24 17.89 -5.22
C LEU A 82 2.18 17.29 -6.26
N PHE A 83 2.44 15.99 -6.16
CA PHE A 83 3.16 15.24 -7.19
C PHE A 83 2.53 13.86 -7.40
N LEU A 84 2.99 13.17 -8.45
CA LEU A 84 2.49 11.85 -8.85
C LEU A 84 3.58 10.79 -8.69
N LYS A 85 3.19 9.61 -8.20
CA LYS A 85 3.96 8.38 -8.38
C LYS A 85 3.27 7.49 -9.41
N GLY A 86 4.06 6.84 -10.26
CA GLY A 86 3.54 5.89 -11.24
C GLY A 86 2.92 4.68 -10.54
N THR A 87 1.79 4.18 -11.04
CA THR A 87 1.12 2.98 -10.46
C THR A 87 1.97 1.72 -10.55
N ASN A 88 2.96 1.70 -11.46
CA ASN A 88 3.98 0.67 -11.57
C ASN A 88 5.04 0.70 -10.43
N SER A 89 5.02 1.71 -9.55
CA SER A 89 5.91 1.77 -8.39
C SER A 89 5.36 1.02 -7.17
N ILE A 90 4.16 0.45 -7.25
CA ILE A 90 3.50 -0.22 -6.13
C ILE A 90 4.09 -1.61 -5.94
N VAL A 91 4.44 -1.94 -4.70
CA VAL A 91 4.80 -3.30 -4.28
C VAL A 91 3.99 -3.70 -3.04
N GLY A 92 3.83 -5.00 -2.80
CA GLY A 92 3.11 -5.53 -1.65
C GLY A 92 3.96 -5.59 -0.38
N PRO A 93 3.36 -5.86 0.79
CA PRO A 93 4.10 -6.14 2.01
C PRO A 93 5.12 -7.28 1.82
N GLY A 94 6.37 -7.05 2.22
CA GLY A 94 7.45 -8.04 2.10
C GLY A 94 8.08 -8.14 0.70
N SER A 95 7.53 -7.47 -0.31
CA SER A 95 8.18 -7.35 -1.62
C SER A 95 9.45 -6.48 -1.53
N PRO A 96 10.50 -6.80 -2.30
CA PRO A 96 11.73 -6.02 -2.29
C PRO A 96 11.54 -4.65 -2.97
N ILE A 97 12.21 -3.63 -2.42
CA ILE A 97 12.39 -2.33 -3.09
C ILE A 97 13.63 -2.46 -4.00
N VAL A 98 13.45 -2.26 -5.30
CA VAL A 98 14.54 -2.32 -6.28
C VAL A 98 15.19 -0.95 -6.39
N LEU A 99 16.44 -0.83 -5.92
CA LEU A 99 17.19 0.42 -6.01
C LEU A 99 17.72 0.65 -7.44
N PRO A 100 17.69 1.89 -7.95
CA PRO A 100 18.19 2.21 -9.28
C PRO A 100 19.71 2.05 -9.34
N GLY A 101 20.20 1.33 -10.36
CA GLY A 101 21.64 1.07 -10.50
C GLY A 101 22.50 2.33 -10.71
N VAL A 102 21.91 3.43 -11.17
CA VAL A 102 22.61 4.71 -11.39
C VAL A 102 22.89 5.47 -10.09
N ALA A 103 22.11 5.22 -9.02
CA ALA A 103 22.23 5.94 -7.75
C ALA A 103 21.68 5.08 -6.58
N PRO A 104 22.27 3.91 -6.31
CA PRO A 104 21.73 2.97 -5.31
C PRO A 104 21.89 3.47 -3.86
N HIS A 105 22.65 4.53 -3.62
CA HIS A 105 22.94 5.09 -2.29
C HIS A 105 22.27 6.45 -2.05
N GLU A 106 21.43 6.92 -2.98
CA GLU A 106 20.72 8.21 -2.91
C GLU A 106 19.20 8.00 -2.89
N VAL A 107 18.75 6.94 -2.21
CA VAL A 107 17.34 6.60 -2.05
C VAL A 107 16.99 6.63 -0.58
N ASP A 108 16.11 7.54 -0.21
CA ASP A 108 15.57 7.67 1.13
C ASP A 108 14.21 6.97 1.25
N TYR A 109 13.85 6.60 2.48
CA TYR A 109 12.52 6.10 2.80
C TYR A 109 11.67 7.25 3.34
N GLU A 110 10.43 7.35 2.87
CA GLU A 110 9.44 8.32 3.34
C GLU A 110 8.19 7.56 3.78
N ALA A 111 7.96 7.47 5.09
CA ALA A 111 6.82 6.76 5.65
C ALA A 111 5.62 7.71 5.79
N GLU A 112 4.56 7.44 5.03
CA GLU A 112 3.36 8.29 4.97
C GLU A 112 2.08 7.52 5.31
N LEU A 113 1.04 8.26 5.71
CA LEU A 113 -0.32 7.74 5.84
C LEU A 113 -1.03 7.73 4.48
N ALA A 114 -1.66 6.61 4.15
CA ALA A 114 -2.43 6.40 2.92
C ALA A 114 -3.74 5.64 3.19
#